data_AF-A0A955FN87-F1
#
_entry.id   AF-A0A955FN87-F1
#
_cell.length_a   1.000
_cell.length_b   1.000
_cell.length_c   1.000
_cell.angle_alpha   90.00
_cell.angle_beta   90.00
_cell.angle_gamma   90.00
#
_symmetry.space_group_name_H-M   'P 1'
#
loop_
_entity.id
_entity.type
_entity.pdbx_description
1 polymer ?
#
loop_
_entity_poly.entity_id
_entity_poly.type
_entity_poly.pdbx_seq_one_letter_code
_entity_poly.pdbx_strand_id
1 'polypeptide(L)'
;MKAYITSIGEPTTELSKWSLERLGFDVEVIENQTSLAEKLKYIYNTVTDDFLRVDADVIVNKNVLELVKTPIYWWVQGQNFDWYKQDIGNGGVQFIRKKAIPYLKANIDTFMTAERPESQMFRIDEFNNPRKC
;
A
#
# COMPACT_ATOMS: atom_id res chain seq x y z
N MET A 1 3.03 11.92 7.83
CA MET A 1 2.39 11.20 6.70
C MET A 1 1.75 9.95 7.25
N LYS A 2 0.55 9.58 6.79
CA LYS A 2 -0.16 8.40 7.29
C LYS A 2 0.35 7.13 6.61
N ALA A 3 0.52 6.07 7.38
CA ALA A 3 0.81 4.72 6.89
C ALA A 3 -0.29 3.77 7.35
N TYR A 4 -0.82 2.99 6.42
CA TYR A 4 -1.84 1.98 6.67
C TYR A 4 -1.21 0.61 6.60
N ILE A 5 -1.34 -0.17 7.68
CA ILE A 5 -0.95 -1.57 7.69
C ILE A 5 -2.17 -2.43 7.42
N THR A 6 -2.13 -3.26 6.38
CA THR A 6 -3.15 -4.29 6.16
C THR A 6 -2.71 -5.60 6.77
N SER A 7 -3.48 -6.12 7.74
CA SER A 7 -3.13 -7.31 8.52
C SER A 7 -4.28 -8.32 8.52
N ILE A 8 -3.96 -9.61 8.51
CA ILE A 8 -4.88 -10.73 8.81
C ILE A 8 -4.61 -11.34 10.20
N GLY A 9 -3.77 -10.72 11.03
CA GLY A 9 -3.33 -11.22 12.34
C GLY A 9 -1.91 -11.80 12.33
N GLU A 10 -1.03 -11.29 11.46
CA GLU A 10 0.35 -11.73 11.36
C GLU A 10 1.11 -11.43 12.67
N PRO A 11 1.97 -12.35 13.15
CA PRO A 11 2.78 -12.13 14.35
C PRO A 11 3.74 -10.93 14.25
N THR A 12 4.03 -10.48 13.04
CA THR A 12 4.92 -9.38 12.72
C THR A 12 4.26 -8.01 12.73
N THR A 13 2.93 -7.92 12.91
CA THR A 13 2.15 -6.67 12.82
C THR A 13 2.72 -5.56 13.71
N GLU A 14 2.98 -5.85 14.99
CA GLU A 14 3.55 -4.86 15.92
C GLU A 14 4.97 -4.44 15.54
N LEU A 15 5.78 -5.37 14.99
CA LEU A 15 7.12 -5.04 14.52
C LEU A 15 7.07 -4.16 13.25
N SER A 16 6.13 -4.44 12.34
CA SER A 16 5.89 -3.62 11.15
C SER A 16 5.47 -2.21 11.54
N LYS A 17 4.50 -2.08 12.46
CA LYS A 17 4.06 -0.81 13.05
C LYS A 17 5.21 -0.04 13.68
N TRP A 18 5.96 -0.67 14.60
CA TRP A 18 7.11 -0.04 15.23
C TRP A 18 8.15 0.45 14.21
N SER A 19 8.38 -0.32 13.14
CA SER A 19 9.35 0.03 12.09
C SER A 19 8.97 1.28 11.30
N LEU A 20 7.67 1.58 11.19
CA LEU A 20 7.12 2.78 10.56
C LEU A 20 7.08 3.97 11.53
N GLU A 21 6.59 3.76 12.76
CA GLU A 21 6.49 4.81 13.78
C GLU A 21 7.86 5.42 14.09
N ARG A 22 8.92 4.60 14.21
CA ARG A 22 10.29 5.09 14.43
C ARG A 22 10.84 5.94 13.28
N LEU A 23 10.23 5.88 12.10
CA LEU A 23 10.56 6.69 10.93
C LEU A 23 9.67 7.94 10.80
N GLY A 24 8.76 8.18 11.76
CA GLY A 24 7.90 9.35 11.83
C GLY A 24 6.58 9.24 11.07
N PHE A 25 6.15 8.02 10.72
CA PHE A 25 4.82 7.80 10.16
C PHE A 25 3.75 7.75 11.26
N ASP A 26 2.57 8.28 10.95
CA ASP A 26 1.36 8.07 11.76
C ASP A 26 0.69 6.77 11.27
N VAL A 27 0.66 5.74 12.10
CA VAL A 27 0.33 4.37 11.66
C VAL A 27 -1.09 3.99 12.07
N GLU A 28 -1.90 3.58 11.10
CA GLU A 28 -3.20 2.94 11.33
C GLU A 28 -3.14 1.47 10.89
N VAL A 29 -3.44 0.56 11.82
CA VAL A 29 -3.51 -0.88 11.52
C VAL A 29 -4.96 -1.24 11.20
N ILE A 30 -5.17 -1.82 10.02
CA ILE A 30 -6.46 -2.37 9.59
C ILE A 30 -6.39 -3.87 9.78
N GLU A 31 -6.70 -4.27 11.01
CA GLU A 31 -6.72 -5.66 11.46
C GLU A 31 -8.17 -6.12 11.55
N ASN A 32 -8.64 -6.81 10.52
CA ASN A 32 -9.93 -7.49 10.51
C ASN A 32 -9.86 -8.72 9.60
N GLN A 33 -10.78 -9.67 9.81
CA GLN A 33 -10.88 -10.90 9.01
C GLN A 33 -11.56 -10.67 7.64
N THR A 34 -11.59 -9.43 7.15
CA THR A 34 -12.17 -9.11 5.84
C THR A 34 -11.14 -9.32 4.74
N SER A 35 -11.63 -9.39 3.50
CA SER A 35 -10.77 -9.51 2.32
C SER A 35 -9.83 -8.31 2.18
N LEU A 36 -8.73 -8.49 1.44
CA LEU A 36 -7.83 -7.38 1.10
C LEU A 36 -8.58 -6.28 0.35
N ALA A 37 -9.51 -6.62 -0.54
CA ALA A 37 -10.31 -5.64 -1.28
C ALA A 37 -11.16 -4.76 -0.35
N GLU A 38 -11.78 -5.33 0.68
CA GLU A 38 -12.54 -4.57 1.68
C GLU A 38 -11.64 -3.61 2.48
N LYS A 39 -10.44 -4.06 2.86
CA LYS A 39 -9.45 -3.21 3.54
C LYS A 39 -9.02 -2.05 2.65
N LEU A 40 -8.73 -2.33 1.37
CA LEU A 40 -8.39 -1.28 0.40
C LEU A 40 -9.54 -0.31 0.18
N LYS A 41 -10.77 -0.79 0.06
CA LYS A 41 -11.97 0.05 -0.06
C LYS A 41 -12.11 0.99 1.14
N TYR A 42 -11.92 0.49 2.35
CA TYR A 42 -11.91 1.31 3.56
C TYR A 42 -10.80 2.38 3.52
N ILE A 43 -9.56 2.01 3.20
CA ILE A 43 -8.44 2.96 3.10
C ILE A 43 -8.78 4.06 2.10
N TYR A 44 -9.17 3.68 0.87
CA TYR A 44 -9.42 4.64 -0.19
C TYR A 44 -10.53 5.59 0.20
N ASN A 45 -11.60 5.12 0.84
CA ASN A 45 -12.71 5.96 1.28
C ASN A 45 -12.37 6.93 2.41
N THR A 46 -11.41 6.59 3.27
CA THR A 46 -11.05 7.40 4.46
C THR A 46 -9.88 8.35 4.22
N VAL A 47 -8.96 8.01 3.32
CA VAL A 47 -7.74 8.78 3.09
C VAL A 47 -7.99 10.06 2.28
N THR A 48 -7.34 11.16 2.70
CA THR A 48 -7.47 12.49 2.08
C THR A 48 -6.15 13.08 1.57
N ASP A 49 -5.02 12.44 1.86
CA ASP A 49 -3.68 12.91 1.47
C ASP A 49 -2.81 11.76 0.96
N ASP A 50 -1.58 12.05 0.54
CA ASP A 50 -0.56 11.05 0.21
C ASP A 50 -0.37 10.08 1.39
N PHE A 51 -0.30 8.78 1.13
CA PHE A 51 -0.19 7.75 2.15
C PHE A 51 0.73 6.61 1.74
N LEU A 52 1.20 5.88 2.75
CA LEU A 52 1.89 4.61 2.58
C LEU A 52 0.92 3.46 2.91
N ARG A 53 0.92 2.40 2.11
CA ARG A 53 0.30 1.12 2.47
C ARG A 53 1.41 0.10 2.64
N VAL A 54 1.35 -0.68 3.72
CA VAL A 54 2.32 -1.71 4.06
C VAL A 54 1.58 -3.00 4.46
N ASP A 55 2.07 -4.16 4.01
CA ASP A 55 1.60 -5.46 4.49
C ASP A 55 2.20 -5.75 5.87
N ALA A 56 1.45 -6.40 6.76
CA ALA A 56 1.86 -6.59 8.15
C ALA A 56 3.06 -7.55 8.35
N ASP A 57 3.43 -8.30 7.31
CA ASP A 57 4.63 -9.15 7.23
C ASP A 57 5.87 -8.43 6.68
N VAL A 58 5.78 -7.12 6.48
CA VAL A 58 6.87 -6.31 5.92
C VAL A 58 7.49 -5.41 6.98
N ILE A 59 8.81 -5.54 7.13
CA ILE A 59 9.61 -4.68 8.00
C ILE A 59 10.36 -3.65 7.16
N VAL A 60 9.98 -2.38 7.30
CA VAL A 60 10.57 -1.31 6.49
C VAL A 60 11.84 -0.75 7.13
N ASN A 61 12.75 -0.26 6.28
CA ASN A 61 13.92 0.49 6.69
C ASN A 61 13.83 1.94 6.17
N LYS A 62 14.85 2.76 6.49
CA LYS A 62 14.89 4.19 6.11
C LYS A 62 14.72 4.47 4.61
N ASN A 63 14.98 3.50 3.74
CA ASN A 63 14.86 3.66 2.29
C ASN A 63 13.41 3.85 1.83
N VAL A 64 12.41 3.52 2.67
CA VAL A 64 11.00 3.81 2.39
C VAL A 64 10.74 5.30 2.14
N LEU A 65 11.55 6.17 2.75
CA LEU A 65 11.48 7.62 2.58
C LEU A 65 11.87 8.08 1.17
N GLU A 66 12.59 7.26 0.41
CA GLU A 66 12.93 7.56 -0.99
C GLU A 66 11.71 7.41 -1.92
N LEU A 67 10.75 6.52 -1.59
CA LEU A 67 9.52 6.37 -2.37
C LEU A 67 8.73 7.69 -2.42
N VAL A 68 8.67 8.40 -1.30
CA VAL A 68 7.95 9.66 -1.13
C VAL A 68 8.52 10.77 -2.03
N LYS A 69 9.82 10.72 -2.32
CA LYS A 69 10.52 11.74 -3.12
C LYS A 69 10.27 11.63 -4.62
N THR A 70 9.60 10.58 -5.11
CA THR A 70 9.48 10.31 -6.55
C THR A 70 8.31 11.12 -7.15
N PRO A 71 8.54 12.28 -7.81
CA PRO A 71 7.50 13.30 -7.98
C PRO A 71 6.53 13.03 -9.13
N ILE A 72 6.88 12.12 -10.04
CA ILE A 72 6.17 11.89 -11.31
C ILE A 72 5.03 10.88 -11.14
N TYR A 73 5.23 9.87 -10.29
CA TYR A 73 4.31 8.75 -10.15
C TYR A 73 3.29 8.99 -9.04
N TRP A 74 2.05 8.59 -9.29
CA TRP A 74 0.94 8.61 -8.35
C TRP A 74 0.89 7.34 -7.50
N TRP A 75 1.42 6.23 -8.01
CA TRP A 75 1.56 4.98 -7.28
C TRP A 75 2.96 4.45 -7.50
N VAL A 76 3.73 4.29 -6.43
CA VAL A 76 5.05 3.67 -6.46
C VAL A 76 5.04 2.43 -5.60
N GLN A 77 5.50 1.30 -6.14
CA GLN A 77 5.70 0.08 -5.38
C GLN A 77 7.19 -0.10 -5.09
N GLY A 78 7.51 -0.37 -3.82
CA GLY A 78 8.87 -0.73 -3.43
C GLY A 78 9.20 -2.16 -3.86
N GLN A 79 10.48 -2.40 -4.13
CA GLN A 79 11.03 -3.74 -4.18
C GLN A 79 11.47 -4.14 -2.78
N ASN A 80 10.97 -5.27 -2.30
CA ASN A 80 11.25 -5.81 -0.98
C ASN A 80 11.81 -7.22 -1.09
N PHE A 81 12.59 -7.62 -0.08
CA PHE A 81 13.03 -9.01 0.05
C PHE A 81 11.85 -9.83 0.61
N ASP A 82 11.37 -10.77 -0.19
CA ASP A 82 10.33 -11.71 0.17
C ASP A 82 10.98 -12.89 0.90
N TRP A 83 10.79 -12.96 2.22
CA TRP A 83 11.37 -14.01 3.06
C TRP A 83 10.85 -15.40 2.73
N TYR A 84 9.62 -15.51 2.20
CA TYR A 84 9.06 -16.79 1.81
C TYR A 84 9.71 -17.31 0.52
N LYS A 85 9.93 -16.43 -0.46
CA LYS A 85 10.55 -16.78 -1.74
C LYS A 85 12.06 -16.76 -1.73
N GLN A 86 12.67 -16.13 -0.72
CA GLN A 86 14.12 -15.85 -0.67
C GLN A 86 14.60 -15.05 -1.88
N ASP A 87 13.79 -14.10 -2.36
CA ASP A 87 14.05 -13.32 -3.57
C ASP A 87 13.50 -11.89 -3.45
N ILE A 88 13.92 -11.01 -4.36
CA ILE A 88 13.42 -9.64 -4.47
C ILE A 88 12.12 -9.65 -5.28
N GLY A 89 11.05 -9.14 -4.67
CA GLY A 89 9.74 -9.02 -5.30
C GLY A 89 9.23 -7.58 -5.34
N ASN A 90 8.24 -7.35 -6.19
CA ASN A 90 7.36 -6.18 -6.08
C ASN A 90 6.24 -6.55 -5.10
N GLY A 91 6.22 -5.93 -3.92
CA GLY A 91 5.27 -6.33 -2.88
C GLY A 91 5.35 -5.45 -1.64
N GLY A 92 4.37 -5.57 -0.76
CA GLY A 92 4.48 -5.05 0.60
C GLY A 92 4.26 -3.54 0.73
N VAL A 93 5.20 -2.75 0.23
CA VAL A 93 5.26 -1.30 0.46
C VAL A 93 4.80 -0.54 -0.78
N GLN A 94 3.78 0.28 -0.62
CA GLN A 94 3.21 1.09 -1.68
C GLN A 94 3.07 2.52 -1.21
N PHE A 95 3.64 3.46 -1.96
CA PHE A 95 3.40 4.88 -1.77
C PHE A 95 2.36 5.35 -2.78
N ILE A 96 1.26 5.91 -2.29
CA ILE A 96 0.11 6.32 -3.10
C ILE A 96 -0.14 7.80 -2.85
N ARG A 97 -0.09 8.59 -3.91
CA ARG A 97 -0.37 10.02 -3.87
C ARG A 97 -1.86 10.28 -3.86
N LYS A 98 -2.25 11.40 -3.27
CA LYS A 98 -3.63 11.87 -3.24
C LYS A 98 -4.29 11.98 -4.61
N LYS A 99 -3.48 12.22 -5.66
CA LYS A 99 -3.93 12.26 -7.06
C LYS A 99 -4.48 10.91 -7.55
N ALA A 100 -4.02 9.78 -7.00
CA ALA A 100 -4.55 8.45 -7.34
C ALA A 100 -5.93 8.19 -6.71
N ILE A 101 -6.23 8.78 -5.54
CA ILE A 101 -7.39 8.42 -4.70
C ILE A 101 -8.72 8.44 -5.48
N PRO A 102 -9.07 9.46 -6.28
CA PRO A 102 -10.35 9.46 -6.99
C PRO A 102 -10.52 8.26 -7.93
N TYR A 103 -9.46 7.87 -8.62
CA TYR A 103 -9.46 6.73 -9.53
C TYR A 103 -9.52 5.40 -8.77
N LEU A 104 -8.83 5.32 -7.62
CA LEU A 104 -8.91 4.14 -6.75
C LEU A 104 -10.32 3.95 -6.20
N LYS A 105 -10.96 5.03 -5.73
CA LYS A 105 -12.35 5.03 -5.25
C LYS A 105 -13.34 4.61 -6.34
N ALA A 106 -13.18 5.14 -7.56
CA ALA A 106 -14.07 4.85 -8.67
C ALA A 106 -13.99 3.39 -9.15
N ASN A 107 -12.85 2.72 -8.95
CA ASN A 107 -12.59 1.41 -9.53
C ASN A 107 -12.56 0.25 -8.52
N ILE A 108 -12.43 0.49 -7.20
CA ILE A 108 -12.27 -0.59 -6.21
C ILE A 108 -13.43 -1.59 -6.22
N ASP A 109 -14.65 -1.11 -6.48
CA ASP A 109 -15.84 -1.98 -6.51
C ASP A 109 -15.80 -3.03 -7.63
N THR A 110 -15.07 -2.77 -8.71
CA THR A 110 -14.84 -3.72 -9.81
C THR A 110 -13.93 -4.88 -9.41
N PHE A 111 -13.11 -4.70 -8.36
CA PHE A 111 -12.06 -5.63 -7.96
C PHE A 111 -12.34 -6.33 -6.62
N MET A 112 -13.58 -6.28 -6.12
CA MET A 112 -13.93 -6.82 -4.80
C MET A 112 -13.74 -8.34 -4.68
N THR A 113 -13.78 -9.07 -5.78
CA THR A 113 -13.58 -10.54 -5.82
C THR A 113 -12.19 -10.95 -6.26
N ALA A 114 -11.31 -9.99 -6.57
CA ALA A 114 -9.94 -10.29 -6.98
C ALA A 114 -9.11 -10.76 -5.77
N GLU A 115 -8.27 -11.76 -5.98
CA GLU A 115 -7.30 -12.20 -4.96
C GLU A 115 -6.26 -11.10 -4.68
N ARG A 116 -5.82 -10.41 -5.74
CA ARG A 116 -4.83 -9.32 -5.70
C ARG A 116 -5.40 -8.06 -6.33
N PRO A 117 -6.38 -7.40 -5.68
CA PRO A 117 -7.04 -6.21 -6.21
C PRO A 117 -6.03 -5.10 -6.54
N GLU A 118 -4.99 -4.93 -5.72
CA GLU A 118 -3.94 -3.93 -5.95
C GLU A 118 -3.19 -4.15 -7.27
N SER A 119 -2.93 -5.41 -7.63
CA SER A 119 -2.21 -5.75 -8.86
C SER A 119 -3.04 -5.47 -10.10
N GLN A 120 -4.37 -5.59 -10.01
CA GLN A 120 -5.27 -5.24 -11.11
C GLN A 120 -5.48 -3.72 -11.18
N MET A 121 -5.67 -3.06 -10.04
CA MET A 121 -5.83 -1.60 -9.96
C MET A 121 -4.61 -0.85 -10.48
N PHE A 122 -3.39 -1.38 -10.30
CA PHE A 122 -2.17 -0.79 -10.86
C PHE A 122 -2.21 -0.68 -12.40
N ARG A 123 -3.08 -1.45 -13.06
CA ARG A 123 -3.21 -1.54 -14.52
C ARG A 123 -4.37 -0.73 -15.10
N ILE A 124 -5.09 0.04 -14.29
CA ILE A 124 -6.17 0.90 -14.83
C ILE A 124 -5.58 1.94 -15.80
N ASP A 125 -6.38 2.35 -16.77
CA ASP A 125 -5.94 3.21 -17.87
C ASP A 125 -5.43 4.56 -17.36
N GLU A 126 -6.04 5.11 -16.31
CA GLU A 126 -5.67 6.41 -15.75
C GLU A 126 -4.27 6.41 -15.12
N PHE A 127 -3.74 5.23 -14.76
CA PHE A 127 -2.36 5.10 -14.29
C PHE A 127 -1.37 4.80 -15.42
N ASN A 128 -1.83 4.38 -16.60
CA ASN A 128 -0.94 3.93 -17.67
C ASN A 128 -0.95 4.85 -18.90
N ASN A 129 -1.91 5.77 -19.03
CA ASN A 129 -2.04 6.66 -20.19
C ASN A 129 -2.32 8.14 -19.82
N PRO A 130 -1.29 8.99 -19.61
CA PRO A 130 0.14 8.68 -19.65
C PRO A 130 0.62 8.01 -18.35
N ARG A 131 1.70 7.22 -18.41
CA ARG A 131 2.22 6.46 -17.27
C ARG A 131 2.45 7.29 -16.00
N LYS A 132 1.72 6.96 -14.94
CA LYS A 132 1.73 7.52 -13.58
C LYS A 132 2.12 6.49 -12.52
N CYS A 133 2.57 5.31 -12.91
CA CYS A 133 2.99 4.24 -12.01
C CYS A 133 4.25 3.50 -12.48
#